data_AF-A0A920NZ35-F1
#
_entry.id   AF-A0A920NZ35-F1
#
_cell.length_a   1.000
_cell.length_b   1.000
_cell.length_c   1.000
_cell.angle_alpha   90.00
_cell.angle_beta   90.00
_cell.angle_gamma   90.00
#
_symmetry.space_group_name_H-M   'P 1'
#
loop_
_entity.id
_entity.type
_entity.pdbx_description
1 polymer ?
#
loop_
_entity_poly.entity_id
_entity_poly.type
_entity_poly.pdbx_seq_one_letter_code
_entity_poly.pdbx_strand_id
1 'polypeptide(L)' 'MDSMDYMKGPFLLPNNIKENDYIELGQLGAYGLTFRTQFNGYYSNEIYEVEDNPIMTMYDKDINKANMVA' A
#
# COMPACT_ATOMS: atom_id res chain seq x y z
N MET A 1 -12.51 -20.37 3.88
CA MET A 1 -11.20 -19.72 3.77
C MET A 1 -10.45 -20.40 2.65
N ASP A 2 -10.01 -19.64 1.64
CA ASP A 2 -9.15 -20.17 0.58
C ASP A 2 -7.71 -20.15 1.13
N SER A 3 -7.10 -21.31 1.28
CA SER A 3 -5.75 -21.45 1.86
C SER A 3 -4.66 -20.79 1.02
N MET A 4 -4.96 -20.44 -0.22
CA MET A 4 -4.02 -19.76 -1.12
C MET A 4 -4.10 -18.22 -1.04
N ASP A 5 -5.10 -17.66 -0.35
CA ASP A 5 -5.29 -16.22 -0.23
C ASP A 5 -4.38 -15.62 0.87
N TYR A 6 -3.09 -15.49 0.55
CA TYR A 6 -2.10 -14.86 1.42
C TYR A 6 -1.03 -14.10 0.62
N MET A 7 -0.50 -13.02 1.19
CA MET A 7 0.67 -12.32 0.65
C MET A 7 1.95 -13.00 1.12
N LYS A 8 2.85 -13.33 0.17
CA LYS A 8 4.13 -13.97 0.49
C LYS A 8 5.09 -12.98 1.17
N GLY A 9 5.37 -13.22 2.45
CA GLY A 9 6.25 -12.40 3.28
C GLY A 9 7.73 -12.86 3.31
N PRO A 10 8.55 -12.27 4.21
CA PRO A 10 8.14 -11.51 5.41
C PRO A 10 7.82 -10.02 5.16
N PHE A 11 6.80 -9.52 5.85
CA PHE A 11 6.51 -8.08 5.97
C PHE A 11 6.83 -7.64 7.39
N LEU A 12 7.74 -6.66 7.53
CA LEU A 12 8.09 -6.12 8.84
C LEU A 12 6.98 -5.17 9.28
N LEU A 13 6.31 -5.51 10.39
CA LEU A 13 5.28 -4.68 11.00
C LEU A 13 5.76 -4.17 12.36
N PRO A 14 5.34 -2.96 12.76
CA PRO A 14 5.61 -2.45 14.11
C PRO A 14 5.04 -3.37 15.19
N ASN A 15 5.73 -3.49 16.32
CA ASN A 15 5.33 -4.34 17.45
C ASN A 15 4.00 -3.95 18.12
N ASN A 16 3.52 -2.73 17.85
CA ASN A 16 2.32 -2.17 18.45
C ASN A 16 1.07 -2.26 17.56
N ILE A 17 1.12 -2.98 16.43
CA ILE A 17 -0.04 -3.17 15.56
C ILE A 17 -1.15 -3.98 16.25
N LYS A 18 -2.40 -3.57 16.04
CA LYS A 18 -3.59 -4.15 16.66
C LYS A 18 -4.74 -4.27 15.67
N GLU A 19 -5.77 -4.99 16.09
CA GLU A 19 -7.04 -5.02 15.36
C GLU A 19 -7.60 -3.60 15.19
N ASN A 20 -8.18 -3.33 14.03
CA ASN A 20 -8.68 -2.03 13.58
C ASN A 20 -7.61 -0.98 13.21
N ASP A 21 -6.32 -1.35 13.18
CA ASP A 21 -5.30 -0.53 12.54
C ASP A 21 -5.38 -0.65 11.01
N TYR A 22 -4.95 0.41 10.32
CA TYR A 22 -4.90 0.45 8.86
C TYR A 22 -3.48 0.16 8.36
N ILE A 23 -3.37 -0.71 7.37
CA ILE A 23 -2.13 -0.96 6.63
C ILE A 23 -2.30 -0.37 5.23
N GLU A 24 -1.44 0.57 4.87
CA GLU A 24 -1.40 1.13 3.53
C GLU A 24 -0.52 0.26 2.61
N LEU A 25 -1.08 -0.15 1.47
CA LEU A 25 -0.34 -0.81 0.40
C LEU A 25 -0.14 0.17 -0.76
N GLY A 26 1.05 0.78 -0.81
CA GLY A 26 1.42 1.74 -1.85
C GLY A 26 1.72 1.09 -3.21
N GLN A 27 1.87 1.94 -4.24
CA GLN A 27 2.30 1.54 -5.59
C GLN A 27 1.38 0.55 -6.33
N LEU A 28 0.09 0.50 -5.96
CA LEU A 28 -0.92 -0.36 -6.59
C LEU A 28 -1.69 0.30 -7.76
N GLY A 29 -1.19 1.42 -8.30
CA GLY A 29 -1.89 2.21 -9.32
C GLY A 29 -2.07 1.49 -10.67
N ALA A 30 -1.09 0.68 -11.06
CA ALA A 30 -1.17 -0.13 -12.28
C ALA A 30 -1.73 -1.52 -11.96
N TYR A 31 -2.77 -1.93 -12.67
CA TYR A 31 -3.38 -3.26 -12.61
C TYR A 31 -3.99 -3.71 -11.26
N GLY A 32 -3.82 -2.95 -10.17
CA GLY A 32 -4.40 -3.29 -8.87
C GLY A 32 -5.93 -3.28 -8.87
N LEU A 33 -6.53 -2.27 -9.53
CA LEU A 33 -7.99 -2.16 -9.61
C LEU A 33 -8.61 -2.94 -10.77
N THR A 34 -7.89 -3.16 -11.88
CA THR A 34 -8.49 -3.68 -13.12
C THR A 34 -8.86 -5.16 -13.06
N PHE A 35 -8.15 -5.94 -12.23
CA PHE A 35 -8.35 -7.40 -12.12
C PHE A 35 -9.07 -7.85 -10.85
N ARG A 36 -9.54 -6.90 -10.02
CA ARG A 36 -10.25 -7.26 -8.79
C ARG A 36 -11.64 -7.84 -9.11
N THR A 37 -12.09 -8.77 -8.29
CA THR A 37 -13.43 -9.39 -8.38
C THR A 37 -14.19 -9.21 -7.07
N GLN A 38 -15.48 -9.55 -7.04
CA GLN A 38 -16.31 -9.52 -5.82
C GLN A 38 -16.35 -10.88 -5.11
N PHE A 39 -15.21 -11.60 -5.12
CA PHE A 39 -15.14 -12.94 -4.54
C PHE A 39 -15.45 -12.93 -3.04
N ASN A 40 -16.21 -13.93 -2.57
CA ASN A 40 -16.71 -14.02 -1.19
C ASN A 40 -17.48 -12.78 -0.67
N GLY A 41 -17.95 -11.88 -1.56
CA GLY A 41 -18.61 -10.64 -1.16
C GLY A 41 -17.66 -9.55 -0.66
N TYR A 42 -16.34 -9.75 -0.73
CA TYR A 42 -15.35 -8.73 -0.38
C TYR A 42 -15.08 -7.83 -1.58
N TYR A 43 -15.52 -6.58 -1.49
CA TYR A 43 -15.32 -5.59 -2.53
C TYR A 43 -15.55 -4.18 -1.99
N SER A 44 -14.76 -3.21 -2.46
CA SER A 44 -15.00 -1.79 -2.19
C SER A 44 -14.95 -0.97 -3.48
N ASN A 45 -15.94 -0.12 -3.66
CA ASN A 45 -16.01 0.90 -4.72
C ASN A 45 -15.71 2.30 -4.18
N GLU A 46 -15.30 2.42 -2.92
CA GLU A 46 -14.91 3.68 -2.34
C GLU A 46 -13.54 4.05 -2.90
N ILE A 47 -13.52 5.06 -3.77
CA ILE A 47 -12.33 5.58 -4.42
C ILE A 47 -12.27 7.07 -4.07
N TYR A 48 -11.14 7.47 -3.51
CA TYR A 48 -10.88 8.85 -3.12
C TYR A 48 -9.66 9.33 -3.89
N GLU A 49 -9.75 10.52 -4.47
CA GLU A 49 -8.64 11.19 -5.13
C GLU A 49 -8.06 12.23 -4.17
N VAL A 50 -6.73 12.25 -4.05
CA VAL A 50 -5.99 13.18 -3.20
C VAL A 50 -4.91 13.86 -4.05
N GLU A 51 -4.59 15.10 -3.71
CA GLU A 51 -3.58 15.90 -4.43
C GLU A 51 -2.18 15.80 -3.80
N ASP A 52 -2.00 14.90 -2.82
CA ASP A 52 -0.72 14.69 -2.15
C ASP A 52 0.34 14.12 -3.10
N ASN A 53 1.61 14.37 -2.76
CA ASN A 53 2.73 13.77 -3.47
C ASN A 53 2.70 12.23 -3.33
N PRO A 54 3.18 11.48 -4.35
CA PRO A 54 3.21 10.03 -4.27
C PRO A 54 4.16 9.56 -3.16
N ILE A 55 3.83 8.42 -2.52
CA ILE A 55 4.64 7.77 -1.47
C ILE A 55 6.13 7.69 -1.85
N MET A 56 6.41 7.46 -3.14
CA MET A 56 7.74 7.58 -3.71
C MET A 56 7.70 8.54 -4.89
N THR A 57 8.18 9.76 -4.68
CA THR A 57 8.28 10.80 -5.70
C THR A 57 9.64 10.77 -6.40
N MET A 58 9.61 10.94 -7.72
CA MET A 58 10.81 11.08 -8.55
C MET A 58 11.22 12.55 -8.76
N TYR A 59 10.44 13.49 -8.24
CA TYR A 59 10.60 14.92 -8.47
C TYR A 59 11.49 15.61 -7.41
N ASP A 60 11.72 14.99 -6.25
CA ASP A 60 12.50 15.54 -5.12
C ASP A 60 13.90 14.92 -4.96
N LYS A 61 14.55 14.55 -6.07
CA LYS A 61 15.85 13.84 -6.07
C LYS A 61 16.96 14.55 -5.28
N ASP A 62 16.88 15.86 -5.13
CA ASP A 62 17.92 16.66 -4.46
C ASP A 62 17.72 16.81 -2.94
N ILE A 63 16.49 16.62 -2.42
CA ILE A 63 16.20 16.74 -0.98
C ILE A 63 16.71 15.51 -0.20
N ASN A 64 16.62 14.31 -0.79
CA ASN A 64 17.05 13.07 -0.15
C ASN A 64 18.58 12.90 -0.07
N LYS A 65 19.36 13.68 -0.83
CA LYS A 65 20.84 13.65 -0.76
C LYS A 65 21.37 14.23 0.55
N ALA A 66 20.64 15.16 1.18
CA ALA A 66 21.02 15.75 2.45
C ALA A 66 20.81 14.80 3.65
N ASN A 67 19.90 13.82 3.53
CA ASN A 67 19.56 12.88 4.60
C ASN A 67 20.31 11.54 4.53
N MET A 68 21.14 11.32 3.50
CA MET A 68 22.03 10.15 3.37
C MET A 68 23.49 10.45 3.74
N VAL A 69 23.70 11.38 4.67
CA VAL A 69 25.00 11.61 5.32
C VAL A 69 24.79 11.63 6.83
N ALA A 70 24.58 10.46 7.40
CA ALA A 70 24.68 10.16 8.83
C ALA A 70 25.16 8.73 9.01
#